data_AF-A0A0S8A4D3-F1
#
_entry.id   AF-A0A0S8A4D3-F1
#
_cell.length_a   1.000
_cell.length_b   1.000
_cell.length_c   1.000
_cell.angle_alpha   90.00
_cell.angle_beta   90.00
_cell.angle_gamma   90.00
#
_symmetry.space_group_name_H-M   'P 1'
#
loop_
_entity.id
_entity.type
_entity.pdbx_description
1 polymer ?
#
loop_
_entity_poly.entity_id
_entity_poly.type
_entity_poly.pdbx_seq_one_letter_code
_entity_poly.pdbx_strand_id
1 'polypeptide(L)'
;MHWLISLDLDENYVATNMYGVLSGIPRTYSRGAPDDSNNYPADGPYAKNRCDLNAISEPDNVTFIPGYKTLVIGEDTGEHQNDMIWVYNLESKELTRIQTTPYGSETTSPYFYPDINGFSYMMSVIQHPFGESDSDALKVPQEARGYTGYIGPFPAFK
;
A
#
# COMPACT_ATOMS: atom_id res chain seq x y z
N MET A 1 7.00 -10.08 2.11
CA MET A 1 5.85 -11.04 2.07
C MET A 1 4.75 -10.34 1.28
N HIS A 2 4.32 -10.85 0.11
CA HIS A 2 3.63 -10.02 -0.91
C HIS A 2 2.10 -10.16 -0.96
N TRP A 3 1.45 -10.65 0.09
CA TRP A 3 0.05 -11.11 0.02
C TRP A 3 -0.82 -10.46 1.09
N LEU A 4 -2.00 -10.01 0.69
CA LEU A 4 -3.11 -9.78 1.62
C LEU A 4 -3.89 -11.09 1.75
N ILE A 5 -4.18 -11.52 2.98
CA ILE A 5 -4.93 -12.74 3.27
C ILE A 5 -6.28 -12.42 3.92
N SER A 6 -7.24 -13.32 3.77
CA SER A 6 -8.49 -13.33 4.51
C SER A 6 -8.61 -14.63 5.28
N LEU A 7 -9.29 -14.54 6.43
CA LEU A 7 -9.53 -15.64 7.35
C LEU A 7 -11.02 -15.82 7.53
N ASP A 8 -11.49 -17.05 7.34
CA ASP A 8 -12.85 -17.40 7.77
C ASP A 8 -12.81 -17.69 9.27
N LEU A 9 -13.68 -17.03 10.03
CA LEU A 9 -13.77 -17.18 11.48
C LEU A 9 -15.04 -17.97 11.86
N ASP A 10 -14.93 -18.85 12.84
CA ASP A 10 -16.09 -19.47 13.47
C ASP A 10 -16.78 -18.53 14.48
N GLU A 11 -17.83 -19.02 15.15
CA GLU A 11 -18.58 -18.26 16.16
C GLU A 11 -17.75 -17.84 17.38
N ASN A 12 -16.56 -18.43 17.58
CA ASN A 12 -15.62 -18.14 18.66
C ASN A 12 -14.42 -17.30 18.18
N TYR A 13 -14.49 -16.74 16.96
CA TYR A 13 -13.40 -16.00 16.31
C TYR A 13 -12.14 -16.82 16.06
N VAL A 14 -12.27 -18.15 15.92
CA VAL A 14 -11.16 -19.03 15.56
C VAL A 14 -11.06 -19.12 14.04
N ALA A 15 -9.85 -18.92 13.50
CA ALA A 15 -9.59 -19.05 12.07
C ALA A 15 -9.75 -20.52 11.64
N THR A 16 -10.60 -20.75 10.65
CA THR A 16 -10.91 -22.08 10.10
C THR A 16 -10.30 -22.29 8.72
N ASN A 17 -10.29 -21.24 7.89
CA ASN A 17 -9.64 -21.21 6.59
C ASN A 17 -8.80 -19.96 6.43
N MET A 18 -7.80 -20.02 5.55
CA MET A 18 -6.99 -18.90 5.12
C MET A 18 -6.85 -18.92 3.60
N TYR A 19 -7.05 -17.77 2.94
CA TYR A 19 -6.89 -17.63 1.50
C TYR A 19 -6.29 -16.28 1.13
N GLY A 20 -5.57 -16.26 0.01
CA GLY A 20 -5.05 -15.02 -0.58
C GLY A 20 -6.18 -14.18 -1.19
N VAL A 21 -6.18 -12.89 -0.89
CA VAL A 21 -7.13 -11.89 -1.40
C VAL A 21 -6.53 -11.06 -2.52
N LEU A 22 -5.27 -10.67 -2.35
CA LEU A 22 -4.51 -9.85 -3.27
C LEU A 22 -3.04 -10.24 -3.18
N SER A 23 -2.35 -10.22 -4.33
CA SER A 23 -0.93 -10.54 -4.46
C SER A 23 -0.18 -9.44 -5.17
N GLY A 24 1.05 -9.21 -4.74
CA GLY A 24 2.07 -8.58 -5.56
C GLY A 24 2.56 -9.45 -6.70
N ILE A 25 3.31 -8.84 -7.61
CA ILE A 25 4.00 -9.53 -8.70
C ILE A 25 5.50 -9.33 -8.50
N PRO A 26 6.25 -10.32 -7.99
CA PRO A 26 7.69 -10.20 -7.82
C PRO A 26 8.41 -10.21 -9.18
N ARG A 27 9.49 -9.45 -9.29
CA ARG A 27 10.35 -9.39 -10.48
C ARG A 27 11.71 -10.09 -10.30
N THR A 28 12.14 -10.26 -9.05
CA THR A 28 13.37 -10.99 -8.69
C THR A 28 13.08 -12.36 -8.07
N TYR A 29 13.96 -13.33 -8.32
CA TYR A 29 13.86 -14.69 -7.76
C TYR A 29 13.83 -14.69 -6.23
N SER A 30 14.65 -13.85 -5.59
CA SER A 30 14.70 -13.70 -4.13
C SER A 30 13.37 -13.26 -3.50
N ARG A 31 12.44 -12.73 -4.30
CA ARG A 31 11.11 -12.27 -3.90
C ARG A 31 9.98 -13.17 -4.40
N GLY A 32 10.31 -14.28 -5.08
CA GLY A 32 9.35 -15.28 -5.52
C GLY A 32 9.01 -15.24 -7.01
N ALA A 33 9.76 -14.49 -7.83
CA ALA A 33 9.67 -14.65 -9.27
C ALA A 33 10.30 -16.01 -9.70
N PRO A 34 9.95 -16.57 -10.87
CA PRO A 34 10.55 -17.82 -11.34
C PRO A 34 12.08 -17.73 -11.58
N ASP A 35 12.55 -16.56 -12.00
CA ASP A 35 13.95 -16.20 -12.21
C ASP A 35 14.08 -14.65 -12.23
N ASP A 36 15.28 -14.14 -12.51
CA ASP A 36 15.57 -12.70 -12.56
C ASP A 36 15.39 -12.08 -13.97
N SER A 37 14.74 -12.77 -14.90
CA SER A 37 14.58 -12.31 -16.29
C SER A 37 13.65 -11.10 -16.45
N ASN A 38 12.78 -10.85 -15.46
CA ASN A 38 11.78 -9.79 -15.46
C ASN A 38 12.19 -8.53 -14.68
N ASN A 39 13.47 -8.42 -14.30
CA ASN A 39 14.00 -7.23 -13.64
C ASN A 39 13.84 -5.99 -14.53
N TYR A 40 13.61 -4.84 -13.90
CA TYR A 40 13.72 -3.57 -14.62
C TYR A 40 15.16 -3.37 -15.13
N PRO A 41 15.37 -2.71 -16.28
CA PRO A 41 16.71 -2.41 -16.78
C PRO A 41 17.56 -1.71 -15.72
N ALA A 42 18.79 -2.19 -15.51
CA ALA A 42 19.65 -1.73 -14.42
C ALA A 42 20.06 -0.25 -14.52
N ASP A 43 20.05 0.29 -15.74
CA ASP A 43 20.29 1.70 -16.06
C ASP A 43 19.01 2.54 -16.18
N GLY A 44 17.84 1.90 -15.99
CA GLY A 44 16.53 2.53 -16.07
C GLY A 44 16.09 3.22 -14.78
N PRO A 45 15.09 4.10 -14.86
CA PRO A 45 14.59 4.85 -13.69
C PRO A 45 13.89 3.96 -12.65
N TYR A 46 13.55 2.72 -13.01
CA TYR A 46 12.84 1.77 -12.14
C TYR A 46 13.75 0.66 -11.60
N ALA A 47 15.06 0.72 -11.84
CA ALA A 47 16.01 -0.34 -11.50
C ALA A 47 16.00 -0.75 -10.01
N LYS A 48 15.59 0.16 -9.11
CA LYS A 48 15.52 -0.10 -7.67
C LYS A 48 14.31 -0.96 -7.25
N ASN A 49 13.32 -1.11 -8.11
CA ASN A 49 12.09 -1.84 -7.78
C ASN A 49 12.25 -3.33 -8.08
N ARG A 50 11.88 -4.18 -7.13
CA ARG A 50 11.93 -5.64 -7.22
C ARG A 50 10.54 -6.29 -7.27
N CYS A 51 9.49 -5.50 -7.09
CA CYS A 51 8.10 -5.83 -7.40
C CYS A 51 7.57 -4.98 -8.56
N ASP A 52 6.53 -5.46 -9.23
CA ASP A 52 5.88 -4.72 -10.31
C ASP A 52 5.19 -3.48 -9.76
N LEU A 53 5.56 -2.32 -10.31
CA LEU A 53 4.98 -1.04 -9.92
C LEU A 53 3.45 -1.01 -10.07
N ASN A 54 2.83 -1.80 -10.94
CA ASN A 54 1.38 -1.85 -11.11
C ASN A 54 0.68 -2.90 -10.22
N ALA A 55 1.41 -3.49 -9.28
CA ALA A 55 0.89 -4.43 -8.29
C ALA A 55 1.28 -3.97 -6.88
N ILE A 56 0.65 -4.57 -5.86
CA ILE A 56 0.98 -4.27 -4.46
C ILE A 56 2.31 -4.91 -4.05
N SER A 57 3.02 -4.32 -3.10
CA SER A 57 4.18 -4.93 -2.45
C SER A 57 4.13 -4.73 -0.93
N GLU A 58 4.38 -5.82 -0.20
CA GLU A 58 4.46 -5.87 1.29
C GLU A 58 3.42 -4.98 1.98
N PRO A 59 2.11 -5.32 1.83
CA PRO A 59 1.07 -4.56 2.50
C PRO A 59 1.22 -4.68 4.02
N ASP A 60 1.09 -3.56 4.71
CA ASP A 60 1.10 -3.50 6.18
C ASP A 60 -0.27 -3.00 6.68
N ASN A 61 -0.72 -1.87 6.16
CA ASN A 61 -1.90 -1.19 6.66
C ASN A 61 -3.16 -1.48 5.83
N VAL A 62 -4.32 -1.62 6.47
CA VAL A 62 -5.60 -1.83 5.77
C VAL A 62 -6.79 -1.16 6.47
N THR A 63 -7.68 -0.56 5.69
CA THR A 63 -9.03 -0.17 6.12
C THR A 63 -10.06 -0.57 5.07
N PHE A 64 -11.33 -0.66 5.45
CA PHE A 64 -12.42 -1.08 4.57
C PHE A 64 -13.48 0.01 4.47
N ILE A 65 -14.00 0.23 3.26
CA ILE A 65 -15.09 1.15 2.98
C ILE A 65 -16.34 0.31 2.65
N PRO A 66 -17.25 0.06 3.62
CA PRO A 66 -18.34 -0.89 3.44
C PRO A 66 -19.28 -0.54 2.27
N GLY A 67 -19.62 0.75 2.12
CA GLY A 67 -20.51 1.23 1.06
C GLY A 67 -20.00 0.97 -0.36
N TYR A 68 -18.69 0.80 -0.54
CA TYR A 68 -18.06 0.49 -1.83
C TYR A 68 -17.53 -0.93 -1.94
N LYS A 69 -17.54 -1.70 -0.84
CA LYS A 69 -16.87 -3.00 -0.76
C LYS A 69 -15.41 -2.92 -1.21
N THR A 70 -14.73 -1.86 -0.78
CA THR A 70 -13.37 -1.52 -1.21
C THR A 70 -12.44 -1.51 -0.01
N LEU A 71 -11.31 -2.20 -0.14
CA LEU A 71 -10.19 -2.07 0.80
C LEU A 71 -9.32 -0.88 0.38
N VAL A 72 -8.82 -0.14 1.36
CA VAL A 72 -7.69 0.78 1.18
C VAL A 72 -6.49 0.11 1.84
N ILE A 73 -5.40 -0.02 1.10
CA ILE A 73 -4.23 -0.80 1.51
C ILE A 73 -2.99 0.07 1.36
N GLY A 74 -2.22 0.18 2.43
CA GLY A 74 -0.94 0.89 2.46
C GLY A 74 0.24 -0.07 2.42
N GLU A 75 1.26 0.28 1.65
CA GLU A 75 2.55 -0.41 1.63
C GLU A 75 3.47 0.09 2.76
N ASP A 76 4.27 -0.86 3.26
CA ASP A 76 5.53 -0.69 4.00
C ASP A 76 6.51 -1.69 3.35
N THR A 77 7.24 -1.23 2.32
CA THR A 77 8.02 -2.13 1.47
C THR A 77 9.43 -1.66 1.15
N GLY A 78 10.37 -2.61 1.19
CA GLY A 78 11.71 -2.42 0.62
C GLY A 78 11.82 -2.74 -0.88
N GLU A 79 10.71 -3.09 -1.53
CA GLU A 79 10.68 -3.62 -2.91
C GLU A 79 10.14 -2.65 -3.95
N HIS A 80 9.45 -1.60 -3.50
CA HIS A 80 9.22 -0.41 -4.27
C HIS A 80 10.11 0.71 -3.73
N GLN A 81 10.60 1.59 -4.60
CA GLN A 81 11.38 2.75 -4.18
C GLN A 81 10.51 3.80 -3.47
N ASN A 82 9.23 3.84 -3.84
CA ASN A 82 8.20 4.65 -3.21
C ASN A 82 7.04 3.73 -2.84
N ASP A 83 6.58 3.87 -1.61
CA ASP A 83 5.39 3.18 -1.15
C ASP A 83 4.12 3.82 -1.69
N MET A 84 3.06 3.04 -1.67
CA MET A 84 1.82 3.37 -2.34
C MET A 84 0.62 3.10 -1.44
N ILE A 85 -0.42 3.91 -1.62
CA ILE A 85 -1.76 3.55 -1.13
C ILE A 85 -2.58 3.10 -2.31
N TRP A 86 -3.18 1.94 -2.16
CA TRP A 86 -4.04 1.28 -3.14
C TRP A 86 -5.49 1.24 -2.65
N VAL A 87 -6.43 1.31 -3.58
CA VAL A 87 -7.80 0.87 -3.37
C VAL A 87 -8.04 -0.43 -4.13
N TYR A 88 -8.63 -1.41 -3.47
CA TYR A 88 -8.95 -2.71 -4.06
C TYR A 88 -10.42 -3.03 -3.87
N ASN A 89 -11.19 -3.08 -4.96
CA ASN A 89 -12.60 -3.40 -4.90
C ASN A 89 -12.81 -4.92 -4.85
N LEU A 90 -13.50 -5.40 -3.81
CA LEU A 90 -13.65 -6.83 -3.55
C LEU A 90 -14.55 -7.56 -4.56
N GLU A 91 -15.38 -6.85 -5.32
CA GLU A 91 -16.27 -7.45 -6.32
C GLU A 91 -15.61 -7.49 -7.70
N SER A 92 -15.21 -6.34 -8.22
CA SER A 92 -14.57 -6.21 -9.53
C SER A 92 -13.12 -6.71 -9.55
N LYS A 93 -12.49 -6.84 -8.38
CA LYS A 93 -11.06 -7.18 -8.21
C LYS A 93 -10.12 -6.15 -8.84
N GLU A 94 -10.60 -4.93 -9.08
CA GLU A 94 -9.77 -3.83 -9.58
C GLU A 94 -8.89 -3.28 -8.45
N LEU A 95 -7.58 -3.16 -8.73
CA LEU A 95 -6.58 -2.53 -7.88
C LEU A 95 -6.18 -1.18 -8.50
N THR A 96 -6.43 -0.08 -7.80
CA THR A 96 -6.12 1.27 -8.29
C THR A 96 -5.19 1.97 -7.31
N ARG A 97 -4.08 2.52 -7.80
CA ARG A 97 -3.19 3.36 -6.99
C ARG A 97 -3.83 4.73 -6.76
N ILE A 98 -3.87 5.20 -5.52
CA ILE A 98 -4.43 6.52 -5.17
C ILE A 98 -3.41 7.48 -4.55
N GLN A 99 -2.26 6.98 -4.11
CA GLN A 99 -1.17 7.79 -3.59
C GLN A 99 0.18 7.10 -3.82
N THR A 100 1.23 7.91 -4.01
CA THR A 100 2.64 7.49 -3.95
C THR A 100 3.37 8.38 -2.96
N THR A 101 4.21 7.80 -2.10
CA THR A 101 4.96 8.52 -1.06
C THR A 101 6.30 9.06 -1.61
N PRO A 102 7.01 9.92 -0.86
CA PRO A 102 8.44 10.22 -1.07
C PRO A 102 9.32 8.96 -1.04
N TYR A 103 10.62 9.11 -1.34
CA TYR A 103 11.54 7.97 -1.32
C TYR A 103 11.78 7.47 0.10
N GLY A 104 11.87 6.15 0.26
CA GLY A 104 12.26 5.51 1.51
C GLY A 104 11.37 5.81 2.71
N SER A 105 10.11 6.19 2.45
CA SER A 105 9.03 6.27 3.45
C SER A 105 8.07 5.12 3.26
N GLU A 106 7.39 4.74 4.34
CA GLU A 106 6.19 3.91 4.32
C GLU A 106 4.90 4.75 4.30
N THR A 107 3.79 4.09 4.01
CA THR A 107 2.45 4.59 4.36
C THR A 107 2.00 3.98 5.68
N THR A 108 1.39 4.78 6.56
CA THR A 108 0.82 4.27 7.81
C THR A 108 -0.58 4.82 8.06
N SER A 109 -1.39 4.08 8.81
CA SER A 109 -2.68 4.53 9.33
C SER A 109 -3.68 5.09 8.29
N PRO A 110 -3.84 4.52 7.07
CA PRO A 110 -4.95 4.87 6.22
C PRO A 110 -6.26 4.53 6.94
N TYR A 111 -7.14 5.52 7.08
CA TYR A 111 -8.45 5.33 7.69
C TYR A 111 -9.49 6.16 6.97
N PHE A 112 -10.67 5.56 6.73
CA PHE A 112 -11.77 6.21 6.04
C PHE A 112 -12.84 6.67 7.03
N TYR A 113 -13.10 7.97 7.05
CA TYR A 113 -14.16 8.61 7.83
C TYR A 113 -15.39 8.79 6.94
N PRO A 114 -16.48 8.05 7.15
CA PRO A 114 -17.60 7.98 6.21
C PRO A 114 -18.53 9.20 6.25
N ASP A 115 -18.61 9.91 7.38
CA ASP A 115 -19.44 11.10 7.53
C ASP A 115 -18.90 12.02 8.63
N ILE A 116 -18.34 13.15 8.19
CA ILE A 116 -18.00 14.31 9.01
C ILE A 116 -18.76 15.49 8.41
N ASN A 117 -19.89 15.85 9.02
CA ASN A 117 -20.76 16.96 8.58
C ASN A 117 -21.22 16.86 7.11
N GLY A 118 -21.55 15.66 6.63
CA GLY A 118 -22.03 15.42 5.28
C GLY A 118 -20.95 15.17 4.23
N PHE A 119 -19.69 15.07 4.64
CA PHE A 119 -18.56 14.73 3.77
C PHE A 119 -17.77 13.56 4.34
N SER A 120 -17.14 12.79 3.46
CA SER A 120 -16.21 11.72 3.86
C SER A 120 -14.76 12.09 3.51
N TYR A 121 -13.83 11.49 4.25
CA TYR A 121 -12.40 11.79 4.17
C TYR A 121 -11.59 10.51 4.38
N MET A 122 -10.47 10.39 3.68
CA MET A 122 -9.49 9.35 3.92
C MET A 122 -8.24 9.97 4.54
N MET A 123 -7.89 9.58 5.75
CA MET A 123 -6.59 9.94 6.33
C MET A 123 -5.47 9.20 5.61
N SER A 124 -4.34 9.89 5.47
CA SER A 124 -3.11 9.35 4.90
C SER A 124 -1.94 9.87 5.70
N VAL A 125 -1.07 8.97 6.15
CA VAL A 125 0.14 9.30 6.88
C VAL A 125 1.32 8.68 6.17
N ILE A 126 2.38 9.47 6.05
CA ILE A 126 3.66 9.08 5.47
C ILE A 126 4.66 9.06 6.62
N GLN A 127 5.22 7.90 6.92
CA GLN A 127 6.22 7.78 7.98
C GLN A 127 7.62 7.99 7.42
N HIS A 128 8.50 8.56 8.26
CA HIS A 128 9.96 8.57 8.13
C HIS A 128 10.58 8.68 6.71
N PRO A 129 10.22 9.68 5.87
CA PRO A 129 10.84 9.84 4.54
C PRO A 129 12.36 9.70 4.56
N PHE A 130 12.88 8.94 3.60
CA PHE A 130 14.29 8.57 3.46
C PHE A 130 14.85 7.69 4.60
N GLY A 131 13.98 7.03 5.38
CA GLY A 131 14.31 6.20 6.53
C GLY A 131 14.69 4.76 6.17
N GLU A 132 14.06 4.19 5.15
CA GLU A 132 14.25 2.78 4.75
C GLU A 132 15.20 2.62 3.56
N SER A 133 15.12 3.56 2.62
CA SER A 133 15.93 3.58 1.40
C SER A 133 16.24 5.03 1.00
N ASP A 134 17.12 5.20 0.01
CA ASP A 134 17.45 6.51 -0.57
C ASP A 134 17.85 7.58 0.47
N SER A 135 18.48 7.17 1.58
CA SER A 135 18.87 8.07 2.67
C SER A 135 19.91 9.13 2.26
N ASP A 136 20.65 8.89 1.19
CA ASP A 136 21.56 9.83 0.54
C ASP A 136 20.85 10.94 -0.27
N ALA A 137 19.57 10.75 -0.57
CA ALA A 137 18.73 11.75 -1.22
C ALA A 137 18.27 12.86 -0.25
N LEU A 138 18.25 12.59 1.06
CA LEU A 138 17.89 13.58 2.09
C LEU A 138 18.84 14.79 2.07
N LYS A 139 18.33 16.00 1.80
CA LYS A 139 19.16 17.20 1.70
C LYS A 139 19.16 18.03 2.97
N VAL A 140 18.03 18.08 3.66
CA VAL A 140 17.91 18.77 4.95
C VAL A 140 17.10 17.93 5.95
N PRO A 141 17.44 17.94 7.26
CA PRO A 141 16.77 17.09 8.25
C PRO A 141 15.24 17.24 8.34
N GLN A 142 14.70 18.37 7.90
CA GLN A 142 13.27 18.66 7.90
C GLN A 142 12.48 17.80 6.89
N GLU A 143 13.12 17.32 5.82
CA GLU A 143 12.49 16.48 4.80
C GLU A 143 12.18 15.07 5.32
N ALA A 144 12.87 14.62 6.38
CA ALA A 144 12.65 13.31 7.03
C ALA A 144 11.48 13.30 8.03
N ARG A 145 10.72 14.40 8.13
CA ARG A 145 9.56 14.48 9.02
C ARG A 145 8.39 13.71 8.41
N GLY A 146 7.67 12.98 9.24
CA GLY A 146 6.42 12.36 8.83
C GLY A 146 5.38 13.42 8.42
N TYR A 147 4.55 13.06 7.44
CA TYR A 147 3.46 13.90 6.94
C TYR A 147 2.13 13.28 7.35
N THR A 148 1.20 14.10 7.83
CA THR A 148 -0.19 13.70 8.03
C THR A 148 -1.08 14.58 7.17
N GLY A 149 -2.07 13.96 6.53
CA GLY A 149 -3.03 14.66 5.70
C GLY A 149 -4.29 13.83 5.49
N TYR A 150 -5.18 14.36 4.66
CA TYR A 150 -6.39 13.67 4.26
C TYR A 150 -6.69 13.90 2.78
N ILE A 151 -7.37 12.94 2.16
CA ILE A 151 -7.92 13.03 0.82
C ILE A 151 -9.44 13.20 0.95
N GLY A 152 -9.99 14.21 0.27
CA GLY A 152 -11.41 14.57 0.31
C GLY A 152 -11.61 16.09 0.07
N PRO A 153 -12.82 16.63 0.31
CA PRO A 153 -14.00 15.89 0.72
C PRO A 153 -14.57 15.03 -0.42
N PHE A 154 -15.04 13.83 -0.10
CA PHE A 154 -15.93 13.05 -0.95
C PHE A 154 -17.38 13.16 -0.42
N PRO A 155 -18.40 12.75 -1.20
CA PRO A 155 -19.76 12.61 -0.67
C PRO A 155 -19.77 11.70 0.57
N ALA A 156 -20.56 12.05 1.59
CA ALA A 156 -20.74 11.16 2.75
C ALA A 156 -21.40 9.83 2.38
N PHE A 157 -21.02 8.79 3.10
CA PHE A 157 -21.64 7.47 3.06
C PHE A 157 -22.65 7.39 4.19
N LYS A 158 -23.94 7.44 3.83
CA LYS A 158 -25.06 7.22 4.75
C LYS A 158 -25.52 5.77 4.71
#